data_AF-A0A1Q7RBJ5-F1
#
_entry.id   AF-A0A1Q7RBJ5-F1
#
_cell.length_a   1.000
_cell.length_b   1.000
_cell.length_c   1.000
_cell.angle_alpha   90.00
_cell.angle_beta   90.00
_cell.angle_gamma   90.00
#
_symmetry.space_group_name_H-M   'P 1'
#
loop_
_entity.id
_entity.type
_entity.pdbx_description
1 polymer ?
#
loop_
_entity_poly.entity_id
_entity_poly.type
_entity_poly.pdbx_seq_one_letter_code
_entity_poly.pdbx_strand_id
1 'polypeptide(L)'
;MKIRVLILALTVLTLALILPRAVYSEEPETGVARVSLINGDVSTMRGDSGDWVATGVNAPLVRGDKVSTGARSRAEVELDSSNVLRIDQRTEAKLADLSRTHIQIQVAQGTISFTVFKGTEAEVEIDTPNVAVHPLGEGHYRIQVNTSAETEVTVRNGQAEVSTPQGNTTIEKGDLIQIKGTDNPEYQIVKAPGRDEWDNWNRERDHDIADARSWGYTNRNYTGAHDLDRYGRWVHAPEYGWVWSPEEGPDWVPYRDGRWVWEPYWGWTWASYEPWGWAPYHYGRWFFSGDSWCWWPGFVTASFVPVWSPAWVNFVGFGFGRHFSSGFGFGFGFGSLGWFPVGPCDPFFPWFGFGNSFNVVNVTNITNITNIRNITNVTHSTVVQPLASPGTLPGGSNAQGALSNIHVRRAVTTVSPEQFAKGVVPRNAQTMSPQQFRQAQMVTGRLPVVPTHESLRTVNRPVNQASLPARASRASPADGTDAQPDGGGHAHSGGRPRASECLAIGRRELADQRRCSSGTTAADASRNAAGKQLYRWQPGSGFELAAVWRRKLATRSSAFFARRNITR
;
A
#
# COMPACT_ATOMS: atom_id res chain seq x y z
N MET A 1 -30.49 -12.04 -65.53
CA MET A 1 -30.07 -10.75 -64.96
C MET A 1 -30.53 -10.55 -63.49
N LYS A 2 -30.50 -11.60 -62.64
CA LYS A 2 -30.94 -11.53 -61.23
C LYS A 2 -29.94 -12.12 -60.21
N ILE A 3 -28.78 -12.60 -60.66
CA ILE A 3 -27.77 -13.25 -59.79
C ILE A 3 -26.54 -12.35 -59.54
N ARG A 4 -26.39 -11.25 -60.28
CA ARG A 4 -25.25 -10.32 -60.12
C ARG A 4 -25.48 -9.19 -59.11
N VAL A 5 -26.70 -8.98 -58.62
CA VAL A 5 -27.03 -7.92 -57.64
C VAL A 5 -26.91 -8.41 -56.19
N LEU A 6 -26.98 -9.72 -55.94
CA LEU A 6 -26.90 -10.27 -54.59
C LEU A 6 -25.46 -10.39 -54.05
N ILE A 7 -24.45 -10.49 -54.93
CA ILE A 7 -23.04 -10.66 -54.52
C ILE A 7 -22.38 -9.31 -54.18
N LEU A 8 -22.83 -8.19 -54.79
CA LEU A 8 -22.35 -6.86 -54.41
C LEU A 8 -22.94 -6.36 -53.08
N ALA A 9 -24.15 -6.78 -52.72
CA ALA A 9 -24.76 -6.43 -51.43
C ALA A 9 -24.11 -7.17 -50.25
N LEU A 10 -23.58 -8.38 -50.46
CA LEU A 10 -22.92 -9.16 -49.40
C LEU A 10 -21.45 -8.76 -49.17
N THR A 11 -20.80 -8.15 -50.16
CA THR A 11 -19.40 -7.68 -50.05
C THR A 11 -19.30 -6.27 -49.46
N VAL A 12 -20.34 -5.43 -49.59
CA VAL A 12 -20.40 -4.12 -48.91
C VAL A 12 -20.85 -4.25 -47.45
N LEU A 13 -21.63 -5.28 -47.09
CA LEU A 13 -22.05 -5.50 -45.70
C LEU A 13 -20.97 -6.17 -44.82
N THR A 14 -19.93 -6.76 -45.42
CA THR A 14 -18.80 -7.34 -44.68
C THR A 14 -17.64 -6.37 -44.46
N LEU A 15 -17.62 -5.21 -45.12
CA LEU A 15 -16.57 -4.20 -44.98
C LEU A 15 -16.92 -3.02 -44.05
N ALA A 16 -18.13 -2.99 -43.48
CA ALA A 16 -18.62 -1.91 -42.61
C ALA A 16 -18.59 -2.25 -41.09
N LEU A 17 -17.90 -3.32 -40.69
CA LEU A 17 -17.87 -3.82 -39.29
C LEU A 17 -16.46 -3.92 -38.70
N ILE A 18 -15.51 -3.13 -39.23
CA ILE A 18 -14.25 -2.85 -38.55
C ILE A 18 -14.29 -1.37 -38.15
N LEU A 19 -15.10 -1.06 -37.15
CA LEU A 19 -14.82 0.12 -36.34
C LEU A 19 -13.44 -0.10 -35.72
N PRO A 20 -12.50 0.86 -35.78
CA PRO A 20 -11.33 0.78 -34.91
C PRO A 20 -11.88 0.68 -33.49
N ARG A 21 -11.72 -0.49 -32.86
CA ARG A 21 -11.80 -0.55 -31.41
C ARG A 21 -10.77 0.46 -30.95
N ALA A 22 -11.21 1.49 -30.22
CA ALA A 22 -10.28 2.24 -29.41
C ALA A 22 -9.56 1.17 -28.58
N VAL A 23 -8.30 0.93 -28.91
CA VAL A 23 -7.38 0.29 -27.99
C VAL A 23 -7.25 1.36 -26.91
N TYR A 24 -8.10 1.27 -25.89
CA TYR A 24 -7.77 1.87 -24.62
C TYR A 24 -6.44 1.22 -24.26
N SER A 25 -5.35 2.00 -24.24
CA SER A 25 -4.20 1.56 -23.48
C SER A 25 -4.73 1.48 -22.05
N GLU A 26 -5.03 0.27 -21.58
CA GLU A 26 -5.06 0.01 -20.15
C GLU A 26 -3.67 0.43 -19.68
N GLU A 27 -3.55 1.63 -19.11
CA GLU A 27 -2.37 1.92 -18.31
C GLU A 27 -2.29 0.79 -17.29
N PRO A 28 -1.12 0.13 -17.13
CA PRO A 28 -0.97 -0.96 -16.18
C PRO A 28 -1.55 -0.52 -14.85
N GLU A 29 -2.40 -1.34 -14.23
CA GLU A 29 -2.87 -1.08 -12.86
C GLU A 29 -1.63 -0.83 -11.99
N THR A 30 -1.44 0.43 -11.58
CA THR A 30 -0.26 0.82 -10.81
C THR A 30 -0.42 0.21 -9.43
N GLY A 31 0.48 -0.70 -9.04
CA GLY A 31 0.44 -1.30 -7.72
C GLY A 31 0.61 -0.26 -6.61
N VAL A 32 0.19 -0.61 -5.40
CA VAL A 32 0.41 0.20 -4.20
C VAL A 32 1.15 -0.65 -3.18
N ALA A 33 2.37 -0.24 -2.89
CA ALA A 33 3.18 -0.82 -1.84
C ALA A 33 2.84 -0.17 -0.50
N ARG A 34 3.17 -0.83 0.61
CA ARG A 34 3.05 -0.26 1.96
C ARG A 34 4.36 -0.27 2.69
N VAL A 35 4.61 0.75 3.50
CA VAL A 35 5.61 0.67 4.56
C VAL A 35 5.04 -0.15 5.71
N SER A 36 5.42 -1.41 5.84
CA SER A 36 4.89 -2.34 6.87
C SER A 36 5.61 -2.21 8.21
N LEU A 37 6.89 -1.81 8.20
CA LEU A 37 7.69 -1.68 9.40
C LEU A 37 8.64 -0.49 9.31
N ILE A 38 8.79 0.23 10.42
CA ILE A 38 9.77 1.30 10.61
C ILE A 38 10.51 1.07 11.91
N ASN A 39 11.83 1.18 11.87
CA ASN A 39 12.67 1.34 13.05
C ASN A 39 13.66 2.48 12.78
N GLY A 40 13.68 3.49 13.64
CA GLY A 40 14.52 4.68 13.47
C GLY A 40 13.93 5.72 12.50
N ASP A 41 14.82 6.42 11.81
CA ASP A 41 14.50 7.52 10.89
C ASP A 41 14.32 6.99 9.47
N VAL A 42 13.09 7.05 8.98
CA VAL A 42 12.71 6.64 7.63
C VAL A 42 11.96 7.79 6.98
N SER A 43 12.40 8.14 5.77
CA SER A 43 11.83 9.21 4.97
C SER A 43 11.43 8.70 3.60
N THR A 44 10.42 9.32 3.01
CA THR A 44 9.95 9.02 1.66
C THR A 44 9.94 10.30 0.83
N MET A 45 10.14 10.15 -0.48
CA MET A 45 9.98 11.25 -1.45
C MET A 45 9.00 10.80 -2.51
N ARG A 46 8.02 11.68 -2.79
CA ARG A 46 7.01 11.44 -3.84
C ARG A 46 7.63 11.66 -5.21
N GLY A 47 7.66 10.64 -6.07
CA GLY A 47 8.23 10.77 -7.41
C GLY A 47 9.61 11.46 -7.42
N ASP A 48 9.75 12.48 -8.27
CA ASP A 48 10.93 13.35 -8.32
C ASP A 48 10.65 14.77 -7.76
N SER A 49 9.74 14.88 -6.77
CA SER A 49 9.37 16.16 -6.13
C SER A 49 10.54 16.91 -5.49
N GLY A 50 11.57 16.19 -5.04
CA GLY A 50 12.69 16.76 -4.28
C GLY A 50 12.41 16.91 -2.78
N ASP A 51 11.16 16.74 -2.35
CA ASP A 51 10.74 16.94 -0.96
C ASP A 51 10.73 15.61 -0.19
N TRP A 52 11.76 15.40 0.63
CA TRP A 52 11.75 14.31 1.61
C TRP A 52 10.78 14.64 2.74
N VAL A 53 9.96 13.66 3.10
CA VAL A 53 9.03 13.72 4.24
C VAL A 53 9.25 12.52 5.16
N ALA A 54 9.09 12.70 6.48
CA ALA A 54 9.10 11.57 7.39
C ALA A 54 7.91 10.67 7.06
N THR A 55 8.10 9.36 7.10
CA THR A 55 7.03 8.40 6.81
C THR A 55 6.55 7.67 8.07
N GLY A 56 5.43 6.97 7.94
CA GLY A 56 4.78 6.17 8.98
C GLY A 56 4.46 4.76 8.48
N VAL A 57 4.13 3.86 9.42
CA VAL A 57 3.59 2.53 9.07
C VAL A 57 2.29 2.71 8.29
N ASN A 58 2.01 1.80 7.36
CA ASN A 58 0.92 1.85 6.39
C ASN A 58 0.96 3.04 5.43
N ALA A 59 2.08 3.76 5.34
CA ALA A 59 2.25 4.74 4.29
C ALA A 59 2.19 4.04 2.92
N PRO A 60 1.25 4.43 2.03
CA PRO A 60 1.22 3.94 0.67
C PRO A 60 2.42 4.50 -0.10
N LEU A 61 2.99 3.66 -0.97
CA LEU A 61 4.05 4.01 -1.91
C LEU A 61 3.61 3.56 -3.29
N VAL A 62 3.85 4.40 -4.30
CA VAL A 62 3.51 4.10 -5.70
C VAL A 62 4.74 4.24 -6.57
N ARG A 63 4.59 3.92 -7.85
CA ARG A 63 5.62 4.11 -8.86
C ARG A 63 6.20 5.53 -8.80
N GLY A 64 7.52 5.61 -8.81
CA GLY A 64 8.34 6.81 -8.75
C GLY A 64 8.84 7.16 -7.36
N ASP A 65 8.22 6.63 -6.31
CA ASP A 65 8.55 6.99 -4.93
C ASP A 65 9.91 6.46 -4.48
N LYS A 66 10.53 7.20 -3.57
CA LYS A 66 11.81 6.84 -2.95
C LYS A 66 11.63 6.64 -1.47
N VAL A 67 12.39 5.70 -0.92
CA VAL A 67 12.49 5.42 0.51
C VAL A 67 13.95 5.55 0.92
N SER A 68 14.20 6.24 2.04
CA SER A 68 15.53 6.38 2.60
C SER A 68 15.53 6.11 4.10
N THR A 69 16.57 5.41 4.56
CA THR A 69 16.80 5.05 5.96
C THR A 69 18.05 5.76 6.50
N GLY A 70 17.94 6.29 7.72
CA GLY A 70 19.07 6.87 8.44
C GLY A 70 20.07 5.85 8.98
N ALA A 71 21.07 6.34 9.71
CA ALA A 71 21.93 5.49 10.52
C ALA A 71 21.12 4.75 11.60
N ARG A 72 21.45 3.49 11.90
CA ARG A 72 20.72 2.66 12.88
C ARG A 72 19.20 2.60 12.64
N SER A 73 18.80 2.68 11.38
CA SER A 73 17.39 2.68 10.97
C SER A 73 17.15 1.58 9.94
N ARG A 74 15.92 1.12 9.80
CA ARG A 74 15.50 0.13 8.80
C ARG A 74 14.02 0.28 8.48
N ALA A 75 13.65 -0.19 7.30
CA ALA A 75 12.26 -0.23 6.86
C ALA A 75 11.94 -1.57 6.20
N GLU A 76 10.68 -1.98 6.27
CA GLU A 76 10.11 -3.05 5.45
C GLU A 76 9.01 -2.44 4.58
N VAL A 77 9.05 -2.77 3.29
CA VAL A 77 8.09 -2.35 2.29
C VAL A 77 7.52 -3.61 1.63
N GLU A 78 6.23 -3.84 1.79
CA GLU A 78 5.53 -4.89 1.04
C GLU A 78 5.01 -4.31 -0.25
N LEU A 79 5.51 -4.82 -1.38
CA LEU A 79 5.21 -4.31 -2.71
C LEU A 79 3.91 -4.91 -3.25
N ASP A 80 3.69 -6.18 -2.93
CA ASP A 80 2.45 -6.91 -3.13
C ASP A 80 2.36 -8.07 -2.10
N SER A 81 1.52 -9.07 -2.37
CA SER A 81 1.33 -10.25 -1.50
C SER A 81 2.51 -11.22 -1.45
N SER A 82 3.42 -11.12 -2.41
CA SER A 82 4.53 -12.05 -2.64
C SER A 82 5.89 -11.37 -2.64
N ASN A 83 5.99 -10.06 -2.79
CA ASN A 83 7.26 -9.37 -2.97
C ASN A 83 7.49 -8.37 -1.82
N VAL A 84 8.58 -8.56 -1.08
CA VAL A 84 8.92 -7.74 0.09
C VAL A 84 10.34 -7.19 -0.04
N LEU A 85 10.46 -5.87 0.04
CA LEU A 85 11.71 -5.12 0.07
C LEU A 85 12.01 -4.69 1.50
N ARG A 86 13.16 -5.10 2.04
CA ARG A 86 13.68 -4.62 3.33
C ARG A 86 14.92 -3.80 3.12
N ILE A 87 14.96 -2.66 3.77
CA ILE A 87 15.93 -1.59 3.55
C ILE A 87 16.73 -1.42 4.85
N ASP A 88 18.02 -1.71 4.82
CA ASP A 88 18.91 -1.54 5.98
C ASP A 88 19.31 -0.06 6.13
N GLN A 89 20.06 0.29 7.17
CA GLN A 89 20.52 1.65 7.45
C GLN A 89 21.30 2.30 6.29
N ARG A 90 21.20 3.63 6.19
CA ARG A 90 21.91 4.46 5.19
C ARG A 90 21.64 4.03 3.73
N THR A 91 20.45 3.52 3.46
CA THR A 91 20.08 3.01 2.15
C THR A 91 19.08 3.94 1.49
N GLU A 92 19.16 4.08 0.16
CA GLU A 92 18.17 4.77 -0.66
C GLU A 92 17.71 3.84 -1.78
N ALA A 93 16.40 3.63 -1.86
CA ALA A 93 15.76 2.83 -2.89
C ALA A 93 14.60 3.59 -3.56
N LYS A 94 14.43 3.44 -4.87
CA LYS A 94 13.31 3.98 -5.67
C LYS A 94 12.48 2.84 -6.22
N LEU A 95 11.15 2.96 -6.18
CA LEU A 95 10.22 2.09 -6.89
C LEU A 95 10.08 2.64 -8.31
N ALA A 96 10.92 2.18 -9.25
CA ALA A 96 10.94 2.69 -10.63
C ALA A 96 9.73 2.21 -11.44
N ASP A 97 9.30 0.97 -11.19
CA ASP A 97 8.05 0.42 -11.68
C ASP A 97 7.40 -0.46 -10.61
N LEU A 98 6.07 -0.42 -10.57
CA LEU A 98 5.27 -1.18 -9.62
C LEU A 98 3.92 -1.49 -10.27
N SER A 99 3.79 -2.73 -10.74
CA SER A 99 2.57 -3.29 -11.29
C SER A 99 2.43 -4.75 -10.85
N ARG A 100 1.32 -5.38 -11.23
CA ARG A 100 1.06 -6.80 -10.94
C ARG A 100 2.09 -7.75 -11.58
N THR A 101 2.64 -7.37 -12.74
CA THR A 101 3.52 -8.24 -13.54
C THR A 101 4.95 -7.74 -13.67
N HIS A 102 5.25 -6.52 -13.20
CA HIS A 102 6.59 -5.94 -13.25
C HIS A 102 6.85 -5.15 -11.99
N ILE A 103 8.00 -5.41 -11.36
CA ILE A 103 8.52 -4.67 -10.21
C ILE A 103 9.96 -4.28 -10.54
N GLN A 104 10.23 -2.98 -10.57
CA GLN A 104 11.59 -2.47 -10.78
C GLN A 104 11.99 -1.59 -9.61
N ILE A 105 13.12 -1.92 -8.98
CA ILE A 105 13.65 -1.21 -7.82
C ILE A 105 15.04 -0.70 -8.15
N GLN A 106 15.30 0.59 -7.95
CA GLN A 106 16.64 1.15 -8.08
C GLN A 106 17.25 1.39 -6.70
N VAL A 107 18.40 0.80 -6.43
CA VAL A 107 19.15 0.95 -5.17
C VAL A 107 20.36 1.84 -5.44
N ALA A 108 20.35 3.06 -4.91
CA ALA A 108 21.43 4.02 -5.17
C ALA A 108 22.67 3.75 -4.30
N GLN A 109 22.46 3.32 -3.05
CA GLN A 109 23.50 3.02 -2.07
C GLN A 109 22.93 2.19 -0.93
N GLY A 110 23.78 1.50 -0.18
CA GLY A 110 23.42 0.80 1.05
C GLY A 110 23.10 -0.67 0.84
N THR A 111 22.27 -1.25 1.69
CA THR A 111 21.94 -2.68 1.66
C THR A 111 20.44 -2.90 1.71
N ILE A 112 19.97 -3.76 0.81
CA ILE A 112 18.60 -4.27 0.82
C ILE A 112 18.59 -5.80 0.92
N SER A 113 17.47 -6.32 1.40
CA SER A 113 17.08 -7.71 1.24
C SER A 113 15.74 -7.75 0.53
N PHE A 114 15.66 -8.55 -0.53
CA PHE A 114 14.47 -8.75 -1.32
C PHE A 114 14.00 -10.20 -1.18
N THR A 115 12.74 -10.37 -0.80
CA THR A 115 12.13 -11.68 -0.61
C THR A 115 11.02 -11.88 -1.63
N VAL A 116 11.08 -13.03 -2.31
CA VAL A 116 10.05 -13.50 -3.22
C VAL A 116 9.32 -14.68 -2.59
N PHE A 117 8.11 -14.40 -2.15
CA PHE A 117 6.93 -15.23 -1.92
C PHE A 117 6.64 -16.23 -3.05
N LYS A 118 6.18 -17.43 -2.71
CA LYS A 118 5.43 -18.28 -3.64
C LYS A 118 4.20 -17.53 -4.14
N GLY A 119 3.98 -17.57 -5.45
CA GLY A 119 2.82 -16.96 -6.09
C GLY A 119 3.07 -15.57 -6.65
N THR A 120 4.33 -15.11 -6.69
CA THR A 120 4.69 -13.91 -7.46
C THR A 120 4.25 -14.09 -8.92
N GLU A 121 3.67 -13.02 -9.45
CA GLU A 121 3.36 -12.90 -10.88
C GLU A 121 4.24 -11.86 -11.56
N ALA A 122 5.07 -11.17 -10.77
CA ALA A 122 5.92 -10.11 -11.23
C ALA A 122 7.28 -10.64 -11.69
N GLU A 123 7.72 -10.16 -12.85
CA GLU A 123 9.14 -10.12 -13.20
C GLU A 123 9.78 -9.01 -12.37
N VAL A 124 10.82 -9.37 -11.60
CA VAL A 124 11.51 -8.47 -10.68
C VAL A 124 12.86 -8.09 -11.26
N GLU A 125 13.13 -6.79 -11.28
CA GLU A 125 14.43 -6.21 -11.62
C GLU A 125 14.89 -5.29 -10.48
N ILE A 126 16.11 -5.51 -10.01
CA ILE A 126 16.75 -4.68 -9.00
C ILE A 126 18.00 -4.07 -9.63
N ASP A 127 17.90 -2.78 -9.91
CA ASP A 127 18.98 -2.02 -10.50
C ASP A 127 19.89 -1.44 -9.42
N THR A 128 21.18 -1.54 -9.69
CA THR A 128 22.23 -0.82 -8.98
C THR A 128 22.98 0.06 -9.98
N PRO A 129 23.88 0.95 -9.54
CA PRO A 129 24.59 1.83 -10.46
C PRO A 129 25.42 1.12 -11.54
N ASN A 130 25.80 -0.15 -11.34
CA ASN A 130 26.67 -0.88 -12.26
C ASN A 130 26.11 -2.22 -12.78
N VAL A 131 25.07 -2.79 -12.15
CA VAL A 131 24.46 -4.07 -12.56
C VAL A 131 22.95 -4.09 -12.33
N ALA A 132 22.25 -4.95 -13.07
CA ALA A 132 20.86 -5.32 -12.80
C ALA A 132 20.78 -6.75 -12.26
N VAL A 133 19.91 -6.98 -11.28
CA VAL A 133 19.71 -8.27 -10.62
C VAL A 133 18.28 -8.74 -10.83
N HIS A 134 18.11 -9.95 -11.35
CA HIS A 134 16.81 -10.56 -11.63
C HIS A 134 16.64 -11.84 -10.79
N PRO A 135 15.87 -11.79 -9.69
CA PRO A 135 15.38 -12.99 -9.02
C PRO A 135 14.65 -13.92 -10.01
N LEU A 136 15.03 -15.19 -10.07
CA LEU A 136 14.43 -16.18 -10.99
C LEU A 136 13.24 -16.93 -10.39
N GLY A 137 12.79 -16.53 -9.19
CA GLY A 137 11.65 -17.13 -8.50
C GLY A 137 11.72 -16.96 -6.99
N GLU A 138 10.99 -17.83 -6.28
CA GLU A 138 10.93 -17.86 -4.82
C GLU A 138 12.34 -17.89 -4.20
N GLY A 139 12.63 -16.96 -3.30
CA GLY A 139 13.98 -16.80 -2.78
C GLY A 139 14.18 -15.60 -1.87
N HIS A 140 15.41 -15.47 -1.37
CA HIS A 140 15.85 -14.35 -0.55
C HIS A 140 17.21 -13.88 -1.04
N TYR A 141 17.25 -12.63 -1.48
CA TYR A 141 18.37 -12.03 -2.19
C TYR A 141 18.84 -10.80 -1.41
N ARG A 142 20.11 -10.73 -1.05
CA ARG A 142 20.71 -9.54 -0.42
C ARG A 142 21.55 -8.81 -1.45
N ILE A 143 21.28 -7.53 -1.64
CA ILE A 143 22.02 -6.67 -2.56
C ILE A 143 22.65 -5.55 -1.74
N GLN A 144 23.96 -5.39 -1.88
CA GLN A 144 24.74 -4.38 -1.17
C GLN A 144 25.51 -3.53 -2.18
N VAL A 145 25.19 -2.24 -2.24
CA VAL A 145 25.84 -1.24 -3.07
C VAL A 145 26.84 -0.49 -2.20
N ASN A 146 28.12 -0.88 -2.31
CA ASN A 146 29.22 -0.30 -1.55
C ASN A 146 29.63 1.06 -2.14
N THR A 147 29.71 1.12 -3.47
CA THR A 147 29.97 2.34 -4.24
C THR A 147 29.20 2.28 -5.56
N SER A 148 29.20 3.36 -6.35
CA SER A 148 28.59 3.35 -7.69
C SER A 148 29.27 2.39 -8.69
N ALA A 149 30.40 1.79 -8.32
CA ALA A 149 31.11 0.82 -9.14
C ALA A 149 31.36 -0.50 -8.39
N GLU A 150 30.74 -0.72 -7.22
CA GLU A 150 30.95 -1.94 -6.43
C GLU A 150 29.64 -2.42 -5.83
N THR A 151 29.18 -3.57 -6.31
CA THR A 151 27.94 -4.22 -5.88
C THR A 151 28.21 -5.67 -5.49
N GLU A 152 27.61 -6.10 -4.40
CA GLU A 152 27.62 -7.48 -3.93
C GLU A 152 26.21 -8.05 -3.93
N VAL A 153 26.03 -9.25 -4.48
CA VAL A 153 24.73 -9.95 -4.48
C VAL A 153 24.89 -11.32 -3.85
N THR A 154 24.21 -11.54 -2.73
CA THR A 154 24.18 -12.81 -2.02
C THR A 154 22.82 -13.50 -2.21
N VAL A 155 22.83 -14.73 -2.71
CA VAL A 155 21.62 -15.56 -2.86
C VAL A 155 21.52 -16.49 -1.66
N ARG A 156 20.64 -16.16 -0.69
CA ARG A 156 20.44 -17.01 0.49
C ARG A 156 19.52 -18.20 0.21
N ASN A 157 18.57 -18.04 -0.71
CA ASN A 157 17.68 -19.06 -1.22
C ASN A 157 17.19 -18.67 -2.63
N GLY A 158 16.88 -19.65 -3.47
CA GLY A 158 16.50 -19.41 -4.87
C GLY A 158 17.71 -19.28 -5.80
N GLN A 159 17.51 -18.59 -6.92
CA GLN A 159 18.51 -18.30 -7.94
C GLN A 159 18.29 -16.88 -8.45
N ALA A 160 19.37 -16.19 -8.82
CA ALA A 160 19.29 -14.87 -9.43
C ALA A 160 20.18 -14.80 -10.66
N GLU A 161 19.75 -14.05 -11.67
CA GLU A 161 20.59 -13.64 -12.77
C GLU A 161 21.13 -12.23 -12.53
N VAL A 162 22.43 -12.02 -12.74
CA VAL A 162 23.05 -10.70 -12.70
C VAL A 162 23.47 -10.32 -14.10
N SER A 163 22.90 -9.22 -14.59
CA SER A 163 23.10 -8.68 -15.92
C SER A 163 24.13 -7.54 -15.88
N THR A 164 25.12 -7.63 -16.76
CA THR A 164 26.17 -6.63 -16.96
C THR A 164 26.27 -6.29 -18.45
N PRO A 165 26.98 -5.20 -18.85
CA PRO A 165 27.25 -4.94 -20.25
C PRO A 165 27.99 -6.07 -21.00
N GLN A 166 28.66 -6.97 -20.27
CA GLN A 166 29.40 -8.11 -20.83
C GLN A 166 28.52 -9.38 -20.98
N GLY A 167 27.32 -9.39 -20.43
CA GLY A 167 26.39 -10.52 -20.44
C GLY A 167 25.83 -10.85 -19.06
N ASN A 168 25.12 -11.98 -19.00
CA ASN A 168 24.37 -12.42 -17.83
C ASN A 168 25.08 -13.56 -17.11
N THR A 169 25.02 -13.56 -15.78
CA THR A 169 25.61 -14.60 -14.93
C THR A 169 24.58 -15.07 -13.91
N THR A 170 24.28 -16.36 -13.91
CA THR A 170 23.41 -16.98 -12.91
C THR A 170 24.16 -17.26 -11.62
N ILE A 171 23.54 -16.95 -10.49
CA ILE A 171 24.06 -17.16 -9.14
C ILE A 171 23.11 -18.06 -8.39
N GLU A 172 23.68 -19.07 -7.76
CA GLU A 172 22.96 -20.12 -7.06
C GLU A 172 22.88 -19.85 -5.56
N LYS A 173 21.99 -20.58 -4.90
CA LYS A 173 21.88 -20.58 -3.44
C LYS A 173 23.23 -20.84 -2.77
N GLY A 174 23.57 -19.96 -1.83
CA GLY A 174 24.79 -20.06 -1.03
C GLY A 174 26.01 -19.40 -1.66
N ASP A 175 25.84 -18.74 -2.80
CA ASP A 175 26.89 -17.98 -3.46
C ASP A 175 26.71 -16.47 -3.25
N LEU A 176 27.85 -15.78 -3.34
CA LEU A 176 27.99 -14.33 -3.37
C LEU A 176 28.75 -13.99 -4.66
N ILE A 177 28.19 -13.10 -5.47
CA ILE A 177 28.95 -12.43 -6.52
C ILE A 177 29.43 -11.07 -6.00
N GLN A 178 30.67 -10.73 -6.32
CA GLN A 178 31.22 -9.40 -6.11
C GLN A 178 31.54 -8.81 -7.47
N ILE A 179 30.95 -7.65 -7.80
CA ILE A 179 31.13 -6.97 -9.08
C ILE A 179 31.82 -5.63 -8.84
N LYS A 180 32.87 -5.35 -9.62
CA LYS A 180 33.63 -4.10 -9.59
C LYS A 180 33.75 -3.47 -10.98
N GLY A 181 33.57 -2.17 -11.09
CA GLY A 181 33.57 -1.41 -12.34
C GLY A 181 32.17 -1.12 -12.87
N THR A 182 32.08 -0.23 -13.85
CA THR A 182 30.84 0.17 -14.55
C THR A 182 30.83 -0.30 -16.00
N ASP A 183 31.80 0.16 -16.79
CA ASP A 183 31.79 -0.02 -18.24
C ASP A 183 32.32 -1.41 -18.65
N ASN A 184 33.37 -1.86 -17.94
CA ASN A 184 33.93 -3.20 -18.05
C ASN A 184 33.96 -3.83 -16.67
N PRO A 185 32.81 -4.25 -16.12
CA PRO A 185 32.78 -4.80 -14.78
C PRO A 185 33.52 -6.14 -14.74
N GLU A 186 34.35 -6.32 -13.74
CA GLU A 186 34.94 -7.61 -13.39
C GLU A 186 34.13 -8.21 -12.23
N TYR A 187 33.94 -9.53 -12.26
CA TYR A 187 33.25 -10.21 -11.17
C TYR A 187 33.98 -11.45 -10.69
N GLN A 188 33.75 -11.78 -9.43
CA GLN A 188 34.12 -13.08 -8.86
C GLN A 188 32.94 -13.66 -8.08
N ILE A 189 32.75 -14.98 -8.21
CA ILE A 189 31.77 -15.73 -7.44
C ILE A 189 32.50 -16.49 -6.35
N VAL A 190 32.09 -16.26 -5.12
CA VAL A 190 32.62 -16.91 -3.92
C VAL A 190 31.48 -17.51 -3.12
N LYS A 191 31.79 -18.33 -2.11
CA LYS A 191 30.77 -18.79 -1.18
C LYS A 191 30.28 -17.64 -0.33
N ALA A 192 28.97 -17.56 -0.15
CA ALA A 192 28.35 -16.54 0.68
C ALA A 192 28.88 -16.65 2.12
N PRO A 193 29.18 -15.51 2.77
CA PRO A 193 29.58 -15.52 4.17
C PRO A 193 28.47 -16.07 5.07
N GLY A 194 28.80 -16.36 6.33
CA GLY A 194 27.81 -16.68 7.35
C GLY A 194 26.70 -15.62 7.43
N ARG A 195 25.54 -15.99 7.98
CA ARG A 195 24.44 -15.05 8.21
C ARG A 195 24.79 -14.11 9.35
N ASP A 196 24.60 -12.80 9.14
CA ASP A 196 24.76 -11.78 10.17
C ASP A 196 23.41 -11.43 10.85
N GLU A 197 23.40 -10.40 11.69
CA GLU A 197 22.19 -9.93 12.37
C GLU A 197 21.11 -9.45 11.39
N TRP A 198 21.51 -8.85 10.26
CA TRP A 198 20.58 -8.44 9.22
C TRP A 198 19.92 -9.66 8.57
N ASP A 199 20.71 -10.66 8.16
CA ASP A 199 20.19 -11.91 7.59
C ASP A 199 19.27 -12.69 8.57
N ASN A 200 19.57 -12.64 9.86
CA ASN A 200 18.75 -13.29 10.90
C ASN A 200 17.41 -12.58 11.07
N TRP A 201 17.43 -11.25 11.17
CA TRP A 201 16.21 -10.45 11.28
C TRP A 201 15.30 -10.61 10.05
N ASN A 202 15.87 -10.62 8.83
CA ASN A 202 15.11 -10.87 7.61
C ASN A 202 14.45 -12.25 7.61
N ARG A 203 15.18 -13.30 8.02
CA ARG A 203 14.62 -14.66 8.12
C ARG A 203 13.47 -14.73 9.13
N GLU A 204 13.59 -14.06 10.27
CA GLU A 204 12.51 -14.00 11.27
C GLU A 204 11.28 -13.27 10.72
N ARG A 205 11.48 -12.17 9.99
CA ARG A 205 10.39 -11.47 9.30
C ARG A 205 9.72 -12.33 8.24
N ASP A 206 10.50 -13.07 7.47
CA ASP A 206 9.95 -14.01 6.49
C ASP A 206 9.12 -15.12 7.14
N HIS A 207 9.57 -15.64 8.29
CA HIS A 207 8.84 -16.63 9.05
C HIS A 207 7.53 -16.06 9.62
N ASP A 208 7.58 -14.85 10.21
CA ASP A 208 6.39 -14.13 10.71
C ASP A 208 5.32 -13.99 9.61
N ILE A 209 5.74 -13.63 8.39
CA ILE A 209 4.83 -13.45 7.26
C ILE A 209 4.38 -14.80 6.70
N ALA A 210 5.31 -15.74 6.48
CA ALA A 210 5.01 -17.00 5.82
C ALA A 210 4.10 -17.91 6.64
N ASP A 211 4.28 -17.94 7.96
CA ASP A 211 3.62 -18.89 8.86
C ASP A 211 2.50 -18.27 9.70
N ALA A 212 2.01 -17.08 9.31
CA ALA A 212 0.91 -16.41 9.98
C ALA A 212 -0.37 -17.29 10.01
N ARG A 213 -1.03 -17.33 11.16
CA ARG A 213 -2.29 -18.06 11.39
C ARG A 213 -3.42 -17.46 10.57
N SER A 214 -3.35 -16.16 10.29
CA SER A 214 -4.32 -15.46 9.44
C SER A 214 -4.50 -16.11 8.06
N TRP A 215 -3.50 -16.83 7.53
CA TRP A 215 -3.64 -17.60 6.28
C TRP A 215 -4.59 -18.80 6.36
N GLY A 216 -5.01 -19.20 7.57
CA GLY A 216 -6.09 -20.18 7.76
C GLY A 216 -7.49 -19.59 7.62
N TYR A 217 -7.62 -18.26 7.68
CA TYR A 217 -8.90 -17.54 7.68
C TYR A 217 -9.09 -16.65 6.45
N THR A 218 -7.99 -16.20 5.85
CA THR A 218 -7.95 -15.46 4.59
C THR A 218 -6.87 -16.03 3.66
N ASN A 219 -6.70 -15.47 2.46
CA ASN A 219 -5.66 -15.86 1.52
C ASN A 219 -4.50 -14.84 1.48
N ARG A 220 -3.37 -15.26 0.91
CA ARG A 220 -2.15 -14.43 0.85
C ARG A 220 -2.29 -13.14 0.05
N ASN A 221 -3.26 -13.08 -0.87
CA ASN A 221 -3.50 -11.89 -1.69
C ASN A 221 -4.01 -10.69 -0.87
N TYR A 222 -4.41 -10.90 0.39
CA TYR A 222 -4.64 -9.82 1.35
C TYR A 222 -3.30 -9.41 1.97
N THR A 223 -2.54 -8.59 1.26
CA THR A 223 -1.30 -7.99 1.78
C THR A 223 -1.55 -7.37 3.17
N GLY A 224 -0.62 -7.56 4.10
CA GLY A 224 -0.73 -7.12 5.49
C GLY A 224 -1.64 -7.93 6.42
N ALA A 225 -2.38 -8.94 5.93
CA ALA A 225 -3.28 -9.70 6.82
C ALA A 225 -2.56 -10.56 7.87
N HIS A 226 -1.25 -10.80 7.74
CA HIS A 226 -0.45 -11.46 8.79
C HIS A 226 -0.33 -10.59 10.05
N ASP A 227 -0.45 -9.26 9.96
CA ASP A 227 -0.38 -8.37 11.12
C ASP A 227 -1.57 -8.61 12.07
N LEU A 228 -2.70 -9.09 11.54
CA LEU A 228 -3.94 -9.32 12.29
C LEU A 228 -3.79 -10.31 13.46
N ASP A 229 -2.82 -11.24 13.37
CA ASP A 229 -2.53 -12.23 14.42
C ASP A 229 -2.11 -11.59 15.75
N ARG A 230 -1.56 -10.37 15.73
CA ARG A 230 -0.98 -9.70 16.89
C ARG A 230 -1.93 -8.73 17.58
N TYR A 231 -3.00 -8.30 16.91
CA TYR A 231 -3.82 -7.15 17.34
C TYR A 231 -5.32 -7.45 17.42
N GLY A 232 -5.71 -8.71 17.27
CA GLY A 232 -7.11 -9.09 17.30
C GLY A 232 -7.29 -10.59 17.26
N ARG A 233 -8.54 -11.00 17.04
CA ARG A 233 -8.92 -12.41 16.99
C ARG A 233 -9.86 -12.69 15.83
N TRP A 234 -9.66 -13.85 15.22
CA TRP A 234 -10.60 -14.42 14.28
C TRP A 234 -11.78 -15.06 15.04
N VAL A 235 -12.99 -14.62 14.70
CA VAL A 235 -14.26 -15.07 15.30
C VAL A 235 -15.11 -15.67 14.20
N HIS A 236 -15.74 -16.81 14.49
CA HIS A 236 -16.69 -17.40 13.56
C HIS A 236 -18.08 -16.78 13.77
N ALA A 237 -18.57 -16.06 12.77
CA ALA A 237 -19.92 -15.51 12.70
C ALA A 237 -20.77 -16.35 11.72
N PRO A 238 -21.87 -17.00 12.15
CA PRO A 238 -22.58 -18.00 11.34
C PRO A 238 -22.94 -17.56 9.91
N GLU A 239 -23.35 -16.31 9.71
CA GLU A 239 -23.75 -15.77 8.40
C GLU A 239 -22.58 -15.29 7.55
N TYR A 240 -21.41 -15.07 8.17
CA TYR A 240 -20.22 -14.47 7.54
C TYR A 240 -19.05 -15.45 7.38
N GLY A 241 -19.04 -16.56 8.11
CA GLY A 241 -17.86 -17.39 8.30
C GLY A 241 -16.85 -16.73 9.25
N TRP A 242 -15.57 -16.77 8.91
CA TRP A 242 -14.53 -16.16 9.72
C TRP A 242 -14.43 -14.65 9.49
N VAL A 243 -14.52 -13.90 10.58
CA VAL A 243 -14.36 -12.44 10.63
C VAL A 243 -13.28 -12.11 11.65
N TRP A 244 -12.61 -10.98 11.48
CA TRP A 244 -11.59 -10.53 12.41
C TRP A 244 -12.13 -9.39 13.28
N SER A 245 -11.91 -9.47 14.59
CA SER A 245 -12.28 -8.42 15.54
C SER A 245 -11.01 -7.87 16.18
N PRO A 246 -10.76 -6.55 16.08
CA PRO A 246 -9.61 -5.93 16.73
C PRO A 246 -9.74 -5.97 18.25
N GLU A 247 -8.61 -6.08 18.95
CA GLU A 247 -8.53 -5.95 20.41
C GLU A 247 -8.46 -4.47 20.83
N GLU A 248 -9.49 -3.73 20.46
CA GLU A 248 -9.63 -2.30 20.74
C GLU A 248 -10.74 -2.01 21.77
N GLY A 249 -10.77 -0.79 22.30
CA GLY A 249 -11.78 -0.37 23.26
C GLY A 249 -13.21 -0.33 22.67
N PRO A 250 -14.26 -0.33 23.52
CA PRO A 250 -15.67 -0.41 23.08
C PRO A 250 -16.15 0.79 22.24
N ASP A 251 -15.47 1.93 22.33
CA ASP A 251 -15.77 3.13 21.52
C ASP A 251 -14.94 3.22 20.24
N TRP A 252 -14.08 2.23 19.97
CA TRP A 252 -13.29 2.17 18.75
C TRP A 252 -14.18 2.03 17.51
N VAL A 253 -13.81 2.73 16.43
CA VAL A 253 -14.51 2.67 15.15
C VAL A 253 -13.50 2.69 13.99
N PRO A 254 -13.80 2.00 12.86
CA PRO A 254 -12.97 2.03 11.66
C PRO A 254 -12.78 3.45 11.10
N TYR A 255 -11.64 3.69 10.44
CA TYR A 255 -11.33 4.96 9.75
C TYR A 255 -11.33 6.19 10.68
N ARG A 256 -10.87 6.00 11.93
CA ARG A 256 -10.75 7.05 12.96
C ARG A 256 -9.30 7.40 13.28
N ASP A 257 -8.44 6.40 13.46
CA ASP A 257 -7.03 6.62 13.82
C ASP A 257 -6.11 6.52 12.60
N GLY A 258 -5.92 7.66 11.96
CA GLY A 258 -5.18 7.76 10.72
C GLY A 258 -5.38 9.13 10.08
N ARG A 259 -5.13 9.20 8.78
CA ARG A 259 -5.35 10.40 7.98
C ARG A 259 -5.64 10.08 6.53
N TRP A 260 -6.25 11.03 5.86
CA TRP A 260 -6.32 11.05 4.41
C TRP A 260 -5.05 11.66 3.82
N VAL A 261 -4.43 10.95 2.88
CA VAL A 261 -3.30 11.40 2.07
C VAL A 261 -3.68 11.40 0.59
N TRP A 262 -2.98 12.18 -0.22
CA TRP A 262 -3.19 12.20 -1.66
C TRP A 262 -2.12 11.39 -2.38
N GLU A 263 -2.57 10.37 -3.11
CA GLU A 263 -1.74 9.49 -3.91
C GLU A 263 -1.97 9.76 -5.41
N PRO A 264 -0.92 9.85 -6.23
CA PRO A 264 -1.06 9.80 -7.69
C PRO A 264 -1.84 8.55 -8.11
N TYR A 265 -2.66 8.65 -9.18
CA TYR A 265 -3.59 7.60 -9.66
C TYR A 265 -4.76 7.28 -8.72
N TRP A 266 -4.46 7.07 -7.44
CA TRP A 266 -5.37 6.56 -6.42
C TRP A 266 -6.15 7.65 -5.66
N GLY A 267 -5.75 8.91 -5.78
CA GLY A 267 -6.42 10.04 -5.15
C GLY A 267 -6.35 9.98 -3.62
N TRP A 268 -7.43 10.42 -2.96
CA TRP A 268 -7.52 10.41 -1.50
C TRP A 268 -7.47 8.96 -0.97
N THR A 269 -6.42 8.65 -0.22
CA THR A 269 -6.10 7.32 0.31
C THR A 269 -6.02 7.37 1.82
N TRP A 270 -6.57 6.37 2.50
CA TRP A 270 -6.52 6.29 3.95
C TRP A 270 -5.16 5.71 4.39
N ALA A 271 -4.41 6.46 5.19
CA ALA A 271 -3.20 5.99 5.86
C ALA A 271 -3.51 5.81 7.36
N SER A 272 -3.68 4.56 7.79
CA SER A 272 -3.96 4.23 9.20
C SER A 272 -2.70 4.28 10.06
N TYR A 273 -2.85 4.74 11.30
CA TYR A 273 -1.80 4.65 12.31
C TYR A 273 -1.81 3.32 13.09
N GLU A 274 -2.84 2.50 12.90
CA GLU A 274 -2.96 1.18 13.51
C GLU A 274 -2.04 0.19 12.76
N PRO A 275 -1.07 -0.47 13.41
CA PRO A 275 -0.10 -1.32 12.71
C PRO A 275 -0.71 -2.44 11.85
N TRP A 276 -1.91 -2.89 12.21
CA TRP A 276 -2.67 -3.93 11.53
C TRP A 276 -3.57 -3.39 10.40
N GLY A 277 -3.68 -2.07 10.25
CA GLY A 277 -4.73 -1.39 9.50
C GLY A 277 -4.71 -1.60 7.98
N TRP A 278 -3.59 -1.99 7.39
CA TRP A 278 -3.49 -2.10 5.92
C TRP A 278 -4.54 -3.03 5.33
N ALA A 279 -4.59 -4.29 5.78
CA ALA A 279 -5.51 -5.25 5.18
C ALA A 279 -6.99 -4.84 5.40
N PRO A 280 -7.43 -4.49 6.62
CA PRO A 280 -8.83 -4.20 6.86
C PRO A 280 -9.36 -2.90 6.27
N TYR A 281 -8.49 -1.93 5.96
CA TYR A 281 -8.92 -0.66 5.36
C TYR A 281 -8.86 -0.66 3.83
N HIS A 282 -8.01 -1.48 3.23
CA HIS A 282 -7.86 -1.52 1.77
C HIS A 282 -8.50 -2.74 1.10
N TYR A 283 -8.95 -3.72 1.89
CA TYR A 283 -9.70 -4.89 1.43
C TYR A 283 -10.92 -5.18 2.32
N GLY A 284 -11.81 -6.07 1.87
CA GLY A 284 -12.94 -6.55 2.66
C GLY A 284 -13.95 -5.45 3.06
N ARG A 285 -14.74 -5.70 4.11
CA ARG A 285 -15.79 -4.80 4.60
C ARG A 285 -15.87 -4.81 6.13
N TRP A 286 -16.18 -3.67 6.71
CA TRP A 286 -16.45 -3.54 8.14
C TRP A 286 -17.94 -3.63 8.43
N PHE A 287 -18.31 -4.32 9.49
CA PHE A 287 -19.68 -4.34 10.00
C PHE A 287 -19.67 -4.36 11.53
N PHE A 288 -20.75 -3.86 12.12
CA PHE A 288 -20.92 -3.89 13.57
C PHE A 288 -21.81 -5.06 13.96
N SER A 289 -21.32 -5.93 14.84
CA SER A 289 -22.04 -7.13 15.29
C SER A 289 -21.84 -7.36 16.79
N GLY A 290 -22.92 -7.67 17.49
CA GLY A 290 -22.95 -7.64 18.95
C GLY A 290 -22.60 -6.24 19.45
N ASP A 291 -21.46 -6.14 20.12
CA ASP A 291 -20.95 -4.90 20.74
C ASP A 291 -19.62 -4.42 20.13
N SER A 292 -19.20 -4.99 19.00
CA SER A 292 -17.90 -4.67 18.40
C SER A 292 -17.97 -4.56 16.88
N TRP A 293 -17.03 -3.79 16.32
CA TRP A 293 -16.74 -3.81 14.89
C TRP A 293 -15.96 -5.07 14.53
N CYS A 294 -16.33 -5.68 13.41
CA CYS A 294 -15.65 -6.83 12.82
C CYS A 294 -15.34 -6.55 11.36
N TRP A 295 -14.16 -6.97 10.92
CA TRP A 295 -13.76 -6.97 9.52
C TRP A 295 -14.08 -8.32 8.89
N TRP A 296 -14.76 -8.29 7.76
CA TRP A 296 -15.03 -9.44 6.93
C TRP A 296 -14.19 -9.36 5.65
N PRO A 297 -13.26 -10.31 5.41
CA PRO A 297 -12.51 -10.35 4.15
C PRO A 297 -13.43 -10.51 2.94
N GLY A 298 -14.59 -11.15 3.13
CA GLY A 298 -15.48 -11.58 2.07
C GLY A 298 -15.45 -13.10 1.94
N PHE A 299 -15.96 -13.63 0.82
CA PHE A 299 -15.94 -15.06 0.56
C PHE A 299 -14.53 -15.52 0.20
N VAL A 300 -13.81 -16.09 1.16
CA VAL A 300 -12.47 -16.63 0.97
C VAL A 300 -12.57 -17.96 0.22
N THR A 301 -12.44 -17.89 -1.11
CA THR A 301 -12.39 -19.06 -2.00
C THR A 301 -11.10 -19.06 -2.80
N ALA A 302 -10.71 -20.21 -3.35
CA ALA A 302 -9.48 -20.33 -4.15
C ALA A 302 -9.46 -19.43 -5.41
N SER A 303 -10.63 -18.98 -5.88
CA SER A 303 -10.76 -18.11 -7.06
C SER A 303 -10.98 -16.64 -6.71
N PHE A 304 -11.12 -16.29 -5.43
CA PHE A 304 -11.34 -14.90 -5.01
C PHE A 304 -10.00 -14.18 -4.83
N VAL A 305 -9.71 -13.25 -5.73
CA VAL A 305 -8.59 -12.31 -5.60
C VAL A 305 -9.14 -11.00 -5.03
N PRO A 306 -8.71 -10.59 -3.82
CA PRO A 306 -9.12 -9.32 -3.25
C PRO A 306 -8.58 -8.16 -4.08
N VAL A 307 -9.41 -7.14 -4.26
CA VAL A 307 -9.04 -5.91 -4.96
C VAL A 307 -8.69 -4.84 -3.94
N TRP A 308 -7.49 -4.27 -4.05
CA TRP A 308 -7.06 -3.16 -3.21
C TRP A 308 -7.82 -1.89 -3.60
N SER A 309 -8.16 -1.07 -2.62
CA SER A 309 -8.78 0.25 -2.83
C SER A 309 -8.16 1.27 -1.86
N PRO A 310 -8.10 2.57 -2.23
CA PRO A 310 -7.62 3.64 -1.34
C PRO A 310 -8.30 3.67 0.02
N ALA A 311 -9.57 3.27 0.07
CA ALA A 311 -10.31 2.93 1.28
C ALA A 311 -11.67 2.34 0.89
N TRP A 312 -12.24 1.49 1.74
CA TRP A 312 -13.64 1.04 1.63
C TRP A 312 -14.56 1.90 2.49
N VAL A 313 -14.72 3.16 2.10
CA VAL A 313 -15.65 4.12 2.72
C VAL A 313 -16.62 4.71 1.70
N ASN A 314 -17.75 5.23 2.16
CA ASN A 314 -18.59 6.09 1.35
C ASN A 314 -18.48 7.53 1.86
N PHE A 315 -18.20 8.46 0.95
CA PHE A 315 -18.17 9.89 1.26
C PHE A 315 -19.57 10.49 1.25
N VAL A 316 -19.80 11.40 2.19
CA VAL A 316 -21.04 12.17 2.33
C VAL A 316 -20.73 13.62 2.57
N GLY A 317 -21.57 14.51 2.07
CA GLY A 317 -21.47 15.94 2.27
C GLY A 317 -22.68 16.50 3.01
N PHE A 318 -22.44 17.57 3.77
CA PHE A 318 -23.44 18.28 4.56
C PHE A 318 -23.51 19.75 4.18
N GLY A 319 -24.72 20.31 4.22
CA GLY A 319 -24.96 21.73 3.96
C GLY A 319 -24.49 22.15 2.57
N PHE A 320 -24.92 21.44 1.52
CA PHE A 320 -24.56 21.76 0.14
C PHE A 320 -25.12 23.14 -0.28
N GLY A 321 -24.27 24.00 -0.84
CA GLY A 321 -24.68 25.36 -1.23
C GLY A 321 -23.52 26.22 -1.75
N ARG A 322 -23.82 27.49 -2.04
CA ARG A 322 -22.84 28.51 -2.42
C ARG A 322 -22.18 29.03 -1.14
N HIS A 323 -20.99 28.55 -0.83
CA HIS A 323 -20.23 28.98 0.35
C HIS A 323 -19.16 29.98 -0.04
N PHE A 324 -19.08 31.09 0.69
CA PHE A 324 -17.99 32.06 0.58
C PHE A 324 -16.94 31.68 1.63
N SER A 325 -15.89 30.95 1.25
CA SER A 325 -14.71 30.78 2.10
C SER A 325 -13.78 31.98 1.93
N SER A 326 -13.17 32.43 3.02
CA SER A 326 -12.33 33.64 3.11
C SER A 326 -10.94 33.49 2.46
N GLY A 327 -10.84 32.71 1.38
CA GLY A 327 -9.64 32.51 0.58
C GLY A 327 -10.03 32.25 -0.87
N PHE A 328 -9.87 33.27 -1.71
CA PHE A 328 -9.99 33.29 -3.18
C PHE A 328 -10.63 32.07 -3.87
N GLY A 329 -11.97 31.98 -3.89
CA GLY A 329 -12.69 31.09 -4.80
C GLY A 329 -14.22 31.15 -4.66
N PHE A 330 -14.94 31.35 -5.77
CA PHE A 330 -16.37 31.03 -5.87
C PHE A 330 -16.50 29.52 -6.13
N GLY A 331 -16.98 28.74 -5.17
CA GLY A 331 -17.13 27.28 -5.31
C GLY A 331 -18.53 26.79 -4.93
N PHE A 332 -19.05 25.84 -5.71
CA PHE A 332 -20.16 24.97 -5.28
C PHE A 332 -19.57 23.84 -4.43
N GLY A 333 -20.07 23.61 -3.21
CA GLY A 333 -19.50 22.58 -2.34
C GLY A 333 -20.29 22.31 -1.04
N PHE A 334 -19.76 21.40 -0.22
CA PHE A 334 -20.31 21.06 1.09
C PHE A 334 -19.69 21.93 2.19
N GLY A 335 -20.48 22.35 3.17
CA GLY A 335 -19.96 23.00 4.38
C GLY A 335 -19.18 22.04 5.27
N SER A 336 -19.47 20.74 5.18
CA SER A 336 -18.67 19.68 5.80
C SER A 336 -18.63 18.44 4.92
N LEU A 337 -17.47 17.79 4.87
CA LEU A 337 -17.25 16.49 4.24
C LEU A 337 -17.16 15.42 5.33
N GLY A 338 -17.76 14.28 5.08
CA GLY A 338 -17.69 13.12 5.95
C GLY A 338 -17.52 11.80 5.23
N TRP A 339 -17.21 10.76 5.99
CA TRP A 339 -17.06 9.39 5.50
C TRP A 339 -17.54 8.39 6.56
N PHE A 340 -17.94 7.21 6.10
CA PHE A 340 -18.27 6.06 6.94
C PHE A 340 -17.87 4.75 6.24
N PRO A 341 -17.54 3.68 6.99
CA PRO A 341 -17.13 2.40 6.41
C PRO A 341 -18.23 1.78 5.56
N VAL A 342 -17.87 1.22 4.40
CA VAL A 342 -18.78 0.45 3.54
C VAL A 342 -19.06 -0.89 4.20
N GLY A 343 -20.34 -1.20 4.40
CA GLY A 343 -20.78 -2.49 4.91
C GLY A 343 -20.74 -3.61 3.85
N PRO A 344 -20.74 -4.88 4.28
CA PRO A 344 -20.88 -6.07 3.43
C PRO A 344 -21.94 -5.99 2.32
N CYS A 345 -23.08 -5.37 2.64
CA CYS A 345 -24.27 -5.22 1.80
C CYS A 345 -24.43 -3.81 1.22
N ASP A 346 -23.48 -2.89 1.47
CA ASP A 346 -23.52 -1.53 0.94
C ASP A 346 -22.87 -1.48 -0.45
N PRO A 347 -23.45 -0.73 -1.41
CA PRO A 347 -22.74 -0.38 -2.64
C PRO A 347 -21.58 0.58 -2.32
N PHE A 348 -20.52 0.48 -3.11
CA PHE A 348 -19.36 1.35 -3.01
C PHE A 348 -19.31 2.31 -4.20
N PHE A 349 -19.03 3.59 -3.91
CA PHE A 349 -18.95 4.66 -4.90
C PHE A 349 -17.49 5.16 -5.00
N PRO A 350 -16.68 4.62 -5.93
CA PRO A 350 -15.30 5.04 -6.07
C PRO A 350 -15.17 6.54 -6.38
N TRP A 351 -14.17 7.18 -5.77
CA TRP A 351 -13.73 8.55 -6.09
C TRP A 351 -12.39 8.58 -6.85
N PHE A 352 -11.83 7.41 -7.16
CA PHE A 352 -10.51 7.17 -7.73
C PHE A 352 -10.59 6.29 -9.00
N GLY A 353 -9.49 6.20 -9.77
CA GLY A 353 -9.40 5.45 -11.04
C GLY A 353 -9.54 6.32 -12.32
N PHE A 354 -8.85 5.97 -13.41
CA PHE A 354 -8.59 6.80 -14.60
C PHE A 354 -9.75 6.99 -15.62
N GLY A 355 -9.65 8.09 -16.40
CA GLY A 355 -10.07 8.12 -17.82
C GLY A 355 -11.18 9.11 -18.23
N ASN A 356 -10.82 10.36 -18.53
CA ASN A 356 -11.45 11.32 -19.49
C ASN A 356 -12.99 11.44 -19.64
N SER A 357 -13.81 11.06 -18.67
CA SER A 357 -15.25 11.37 -18.69
C SER A 357 -15.83 11.56 -17.30
N PHE A 358 -15.05 12.05 -16.35
CA PHE A 358 -15.63 12.65 -15.15
C PHE A 358 -15.84 14.11 -15.47
N ASN A 359 -17.00 14.42 -16.08
CA ASN A 359 -17.52 15.77 -16.08
C ASN A 359 -17.31 16.30 -14.65
N VAL A 360 -16.53 17.37 -14.53
CA VAL A 360 -16.24 18.12 -13.29
C VAL A 360 -17.53 18.66 -12.63
N VAL A 361 -18.70 18.21 -13.11
CA VAL A 361 -20.04 18.71 -12.83
C VAL A 361 -21.03 17.60 -12.46
N ASN A 362 -20.75 16.31 -12.73
CA ASN A 362 -21.70 15.24 -12.41
C ASN A 362 -21.39 14.55 -11.08
N VAL A 363 -21.35 15.33 -10.00
CA VAL A 363 -21.72 14.77 -8.69
C VAL A 363 -23.20 14.41 -8.83
N THR A 364 -23.50 13.11 -9.02
CA THR A 364 -24.89 12.67 -8.98
C THR A 364 -25.26 12.59 -7.51
N ASN A 365 -25.82 13.69 -7.01
CA ASN A 365 -26.33 13.77 -5.65
C ASN A 365 -27.43 12.71 -5.49
N ILE A 366 -27.09 11.57 -4.89
CA ILE A 366 -28.10 10.67 -4.34
C ILE A 366 -28.64 11.40 -3.11
N THR A 367 -29.80 12.04 -3.30
CA THR A 367 -30.39 13.01 -2.38
C THR A 367 -30.84 12.41 -1.04
N ASN A 368 -30.82 11.09 -0.87
CA ASN A 368 -31.16 10.44 0.40
C ASN A 368 -30.38 9.14 0.61
N ILE A 369 -29.76 8.99 1.80
CA ILE A 369 -29.14 7.74 2.27
C ILE A 369 -30.14 6.56 2.25
N THR A 370 -31.44 6.84 2.44
CA THR A 370 -32.49 5.80 2.39
C THR A 370 -32.68 5.16 1.01
N ASN A 371 -32.18 5.77 -0.07
CA ASN A 371 -32.31 5.24 -1.43
C ASN A 371 -31.19 4.27 -1.83
N ILE A 372 -30.20 4.02 -0.96
CA ILE A 372 -29.07 3.10 -1.22
C ILE A 372 -29.56 1.67 -1.51
N ARG A 373 -30.75 1.26 -1.01
CA ARG A 373 -31.36 -0.04 -1.30
C ARG A 373 -31.87 -0.21 -2.74
N ASN A 374 -32.18 0.87 -3.44
CA ASN A 374 -32.89 0.85 -4.74
C ASN A 374 -32.04 1.40 -5.91
N ILE A 375 -30.71 1.37 -5.79
CA ILE A 375 -29.82 1.76 -6.88
C ILE A 375 -29.63 0.57 -7.82
N THR A 376 -30.72 0.21 -8.51
CA THR A 376 -30.70 -0.68 -9.69
C THR A 376 -30.70 0.11 -11.00
N ASN A 377 -30.95 1.42 -10.95
CA ASN A 377 -31.10 2.31 -12.12
C ASN A 377 -30.11 3.48 -12.14
N VAL A 378 -28.83 3.26 -11.78
CA VAL A 378 -27.75 4.14 -12.25
C VAL A 378 -27.12 3.45 -13.45
N THR A 379 -27.44 3.97 -14.62
CA THR A 379 -26.90 3.53 -15.91
C THR A 379 -25.39 3.76 -15.96
N HIS A 380 -24.64 2.65 -16.02
CA HIS A 380 -23.24 2.50 -16.47
C HIS A 380 -22.08 2.87 -15.49
N SER A 381 -21.22 1.87 -15.29
CA SER A 381 -19.78 1.88 -14.91
C SER A 381 -19.26 2.51 -13.60
N THR A 382 -20.07 3.18 -12.77
CA THR A 382 -19.51 4.03 -11.68
C THR A 382 -19.74 3.51 -10.24
N VAL A 383 -20.35 2.34 -10.04
CA VAL A 383 -20.66 1.77 -8.71
C VAL A 383 -20.12 0.34 -8.62
N VAL A 384 -19.37 0.04 -7.56
CA VAL A 384 -18.92 -1.32 -7.25
C VAL A 384 -20.00 -2.00 -6.41
N GLN A 385 -20.38 -3.21 -6.84
CA GLN A 385 -21.44 -3.97 -6.20
C GLN A 385 -21.06 -4.39 -4.77
N PRO A 386 -22.05 -4.54 -3.86
CA PRO A 386 -21.82 -5.09 -2.53
C PRO A 386 -21.14 -6.47 -2.56
N LEU A 387 -20.40 -6.83 -1.51
CA LEU A 387 -19.83 -8.17 -1.37
C LEU A 387 -20.90 -9.23 -1.06
N ALA A 388 -22.04 -8.82 -0.49
CA ALA A 388 -23.19 -9.66 -0.24
C ALA A 388 -24.49 -8.93 -0.62
N SER A 389 -25.50 -9.69 -1.06
CA SER A 389 -26.77 -9.11 -1.48
C SER A 389 -27.42 -8.27 -0.36
N PRO A 390 -28.08 -7.14 -0.69
CA PRO A 390 -28.77 -6.33 0.31
C PRO A 390 -29.76 -7.13 1.17
N GLY A 391 -29.59 -7.04 2.50
CA GLY A 391 -30.48 -7.69 3.46
C GLY A 391 -30.20 -9.17 3.72
N THR A 392 -29.18 -9.78 3.11
CA THR A 392 -28.85 -11.20 3.38
C THR A 392 -28.01 -11.40 4.62
N LEU A 393 -27.28 -10.38 5.08
CA LEU A 393 -26.40 -10.46 6.24
C LEU A 393 -26.83 -9.52 7.37
N PRO A 394 -26.95 -10.01 8.62
CA PRO A 394 -27.26 -9.18 9.79
C PRO A 394 -26.21 -8.10 10.01
N GLY A 395 -26.64 -6.82 10.10
CA GLY A 395 -25.70 -5.70 10.25
C GLY A 395 -24.87 -5.40 8.98
N GLY A 396 -25.19 -6.03 7.85
CA GLY A 396 -24.41 -5.89 6.62
C GLY A 396 -24.45 -4.51 5.95
N SER A 397 -25.39 -3.63 6.28
CA SER A 397 -25.45 -2.26 5.75
C SER A 397 -25.13 -1.24 6.84
N ASN A 398 -23.98 -0.57 6.73
CA ASN A 398 -23.59 0.49 7.66
C ASN A 398 -24.37 1.78 7.36
N ALA A 399 -24.71 2.05 6.10
CA ALA A 399 -25.56 3.17 5.74
C ALA A 399 -26.94 3.08 6.39
N GLN A 400 -27.57 1.89 6.37
CA GLN A 400 -28.83 1.67 7.09
C GLN A 400 -28.60 1.60 8.60
N GLY A 401 -27.55 0.90 9.04
CA GLY A 401 -27.22 0.72 10.45
C GLY A 401 -27.03 2.04 11.17
N ALA A 402 -26.40 3.04 10.54
CA ALA A 402 -26.22 4.36 11.14
C ALA A 402 -27.55 5.10 11.43
N LEU A 403 -28.65 4.76 10.74
CA LEU A 403 -29.97 5.36 11.00
C LEU A 403 -30.64 4.82 12.26
N SER A 404 -30.34 3.59 12.66
CA SER A 404 -31.01 2.89 13.77
C SER A 404 -30.09 2.53 14.94
N ASN A 405 -28.80 2.36 14.70
CA ASN A 405 -27.79 1.97 15.68
C ASN A 405 -26.79 3.11 15.91
N ILE A 406 -26.69 3.59 17.16
CA ILE A 406 -25.77 4.66 17.53
C ILE A 406 -24.30 4.26 17.38
N HIS A 407 -23.94 2.99 17.62
CA HIS A 407 -22.55 2.51 17.50
C HIS A 407 -22.08 2.54 16.05
N VAL A 408 -22.96 2.18 15.11
CA VAL A 408 -22.68 2.33 13.66
C VAL A 408 -22.59 3.81 13.30
N ARG A 409 -23.50 4.65 13.80
CA ARG A 409 -23.51 6.09 13.51
C ARG A 409 -22.27 6.83 14.04
N ARG A 410 -21.66 6.37 15.14
CA ARG A 410 -20.41 6.93 15.68
C ARG A 410 -19.19 6.71 14.76
N ALA A 411 -19.26 5.77 13.82
CA ALA A 411 -18.23 5.61 12.79
C ALA A 411 -18.32 6.65 11.66
N VAL A 412 -19.41 7.44 11.60
CA VAL A 412 -19.48 8.58 10.68
C VAL A 412 -18.53 9.66 11.19
N THR A 413 -17.57 10.04 10.34
CA THR A 413 -16.66 11.16 10.61
C THR A 413 -17.06 12.34 9.76
N THR A 414 -16.96 13.55 10.31
CA THR A 414 -17.21 14.80 9.59
C THR A 414 -16.16 15.84 9.94
N VAL A 415 -15.69 16.56 8.92
CA VAL A 415 -14.71 17.64 9.04
C VAL A 415 -15.05 18.76 8.04
N SER A 416 -14.42 19.92 8.19
CA SER A 416 -14.42 20.91 7.11
C SER A 416 -13.56 20.43 5.93
N PRO A 417 -13.85 20.84 4.68
CA PRO A 417 -13.01 20.55 3.52
C PRO A 417 -11.53 20.95 3.73
N GLU A 418 -11.28 22.06 4.43
CA GLU A 418 -9.93 22.54 4.75
C GLU A 418 -9.20 21.61 5.72
N GLN A 419 -9.88 21.08 6.73
CA GLN A 419 -9.32 20.09 7.65
C GLN A 419 -9.06 18.77 6.94
N PHE A 420 -9.97 18.34 6.06
CA PHE A 420 -9.77 17.16 5.21
C PHE A 420 -8.53 17.30 4.34
N ALA A 421 -8.38 18.46 3.67
CA ALA A 421 -7.22 18.75 2.83
C ALA A 421 -5.89 18.70 3.59
N LYS A 422 -5.90 18.99 4.90
CA LYS A 422 -4.75 18.91 5.80
C LYS A 422 -4.54 17.52 6.42
N GLY A 423 -5.39 16.54 6.10
CA GLY A 423 -5.38 15.20 6.69
C GLY A 423 -5.75 15.18 8.17
N VAL A 424 -6.49 16.18 8.67
CA VAL A 424 -6.91 16.23 10.07
C VAL A 424 -8.13 15.35 10.28
N VAL A 425 -7.99 14.35 11.14
CA VAL A 425 -9.09 13.48 11.59
C VAL A 425 -9.33 13.73 13.08
N PRO A 426 -10.55 14.13 13.49
CA PRO A 426 -10.85 14.36 14.90
C PRO A 426 -10.87 13.03 15.65
N ARG A 427 -10.10 12.95 16.75
CA ARG A 427 -10.13 11.79 17.67
C ARG A 427 -11.52 11.59 18.28
N ASN A 428 -12.19 12.70 18.62
CA ASN A 428 -13.56 12.70 19.10
C ASN A 428 -14.46 13.29 18.01
N ALA A 429 -15.10 12.44 17.21
CA ALA A 429 -16.12 12.91 16.28
C ALA A 429 -17.33 13.46 17.02
N GLN A 430 -17.90 14.53 16.48
CA GLN A 430 -19.19 15.01 16.96
C GLN A 430 -20.24 13.94 16.68
N THR A 431 -21.02 13.60 17.71
CA THR A 431 -22.14 12.66 17.54
C THR A 431 -23.21 13.27 16.66
N MET A 432 -23.49 12.63 15.54
CA MET A 432 -24.54 13.03 14.62
C MET A 432 -25.88 12.41 15.02
N SER A 433 -26.97 13.18 14.91
CA SER A 433 -28.34 12.65 15.05
C SER A 433 -28.75 11.85 13.81
N PRO A 434 -29.71 10.91 13.93
CA PRO A 434 -30.25 10.22 12.75
C PRO A 434 -30.80 11.17 11.69
N GLN A 435 -31.43 12.28 12.10
CA GLN A 435 -32.01 13.26 11.18
C GLN A 435 -30.93 14.02 10.40
N GLN A 436 -29.84 14.41 11.06
CA GLN A 436 -28.69 15.02 10.38
C GLN A 436 -28.08 14.04 9.38
N PHE A 437 -27.93 12.76 9.74
CA PHE A 437 -27.40 11.76 8.82
C PHE A 437 -28.32 11.56 7.59
N ARG A 438 -29.65 11.54 7.77
CA ARG A 438 -30.59 11.47 6.64
C ARG A 438 -30.46 12.62 5.65
N GLN A 439 -30.04 13.79 6.12
CA GLN A 439 -29.84 14.99 5.30
C GLN A 439 -28.48 15.00 4.58
N ALA A 440 -27.59 14.05 4.87
CA ALA A 440 -26.33 13.95 4.16
C ALA A 440 -26.55 13.54 2.71
N GLN A 441 -25.75 14.10 1.83
CA GLN A 441 -25.75 13.78 0.40
C GLN A 441 -24.54 12.91 0.09
N MET A 442 -24.76 11.77 -0.58
CA MET A 442 -23.64 10.91 -1.00
C MET A 442 -22.77 11.63 -2.03
N VAL A 443 -21.46 11.53 -1.88
CA VAL A 443 -20.51 12.02 -2.89
C VAL A 443 -20.16 10.87 -3.82
N THR A 444 -20.42 11.06 -5.12
CA THR A 444 -20.09 10.10 -6.16
C THR A 444 -19.03 10.71 -7.08
N GLY A 445 -17.96 9.96 -7.39
CA GLY A 445 -16.85 10.45 -8.21
C GLY A 445 -15.87 11.32 -7.42
N ARG A 446 -15.13 12.19 -8.12
CA ARG A 446 -14.02 12.95 -7.54
C ARG A 446 -14.48 13.85 -6.40
N LEU A 447 -13.78 13.79 -5.27
CA LEU A 447 -14.05 14.68 -4.14
C LEU A 447 -13.75 16.14 -4.48
N PRO A 448 -14.62 17.09 -4.08
CA PRO A 448 -14.42 18.53 -4.31
C PRO A 448 -13.42 19.13 -3.31
N VAL A 449 -12.32 18.43 -3.03
CA VAL A 449 -11.24 18.90 -2.17
C VAL A 449 -9.92 18.79 -2.91
N VAL A 450 -9.27 19.95 -3.07
CA VAL A 450 -7.99 20.04 -3.76
C VAL A 450 -6.87 19.59 -2.81
N PRO A 451 -5.98 18.69 -3.24
CA PRO A 451 -4.82 18.27 -2.47
C PRO A 451 -3.90 19.45 -2.15
N THR A 452 -3.28 19.39 -0.97
CA THR A 452 -2.29 20.36 -0.50
C THR A 452 -0.96 19.67 -0.26
N HIS A 453 0.10 20.42 -0.01
CA HIS A 453 1.38 19.84 0.35
C HIS A 453 1.28 18.99 1.64
N GLU A 454 0.45 19.39 2.60
CA GLU A 454 0.17 18.64 3.82
C GLU A 454 -0.48 17.27 3.54
N SER A 455 -1.29 17.15 2.49
CA SER A 455 -1.90 15.88 2.09
C SER A 455 -0.92 14.87 1.50
N LEU A 456 0.31 15.27 1.16
CA LEU A 456 1.35 14.37 0.66
C LEU A 456 2.16 13.70 1.78
N ARG A 457 1.86 14.03 3.05
CA ARG A 457 2.56 13.52 4.23
C ARG A 457 1.70 12.49 4.94
N THR A 458 2.29 11.35 5.30
CA THR A 458 1.61 10.31 6.09
C THR A 458 1.70 10.55 7.59
N VAL A 459 2.66 11.36 8.05
CA VAL A 459 2.81 11.76 9.45
C VAL A 459 3.16 13.24 9.57
N ASN A 460 2.85 13.85 10.72
CA ASN A 460 3.15 15.26 11.00
C ASN A 460 4.51 15.45 11.71
N ARG A 461 5.40 14.46 11.61
CA ARG A 461 6.75 14.51 12.19
C ARG A 461 7.72 15.20 11.23
N PRO A 462 8.62 16.08 11.71
CA PRO A 462 9.67 16.64 10.86
C PRO A 462 10.65 15.56 10.41
N VAL A 463 11.28 15.80 9.25
CA VAL A 463 12.35 14.94 8.72
C VAL A 463 13.62 15.17 9.52
N ASN A 464 14.33 14.11 9.88
CA ASN A 464 15.68 14.23 10.39
C ASN A 464 16.65 14.50 9.22
N GLN A 465 17.08 15.75 9.06
CA GLN A 465 17.98 16.14 7.95
C GLN A 465 19.30 15.35 7.94
N ALA A 466 19.80 14.94 9.11
CA ALA A 466 21.02 14.16 9.23
C ALA A 466 20.84 12.69 8.77
N SER A 467 19.60 12.22 8.62
CA SER A 467 19.30 10.88 8.11
C SER A 467 19.12 10.83 6.60
N LEU A 468 19.13 11.97 5.91
CA LEU A 468 18.90 12.03 4.47
C LEU A 468 20.16 11.69 3.66
N PRO A 469 20.00 11.23 2.40
CA PRO A 469 21.11 11.02 1.50
C PRO A 469 21.91 12.31 1.29
N ALA A 470 23.25 12.20 1.14
CA ALA A 470 24.15 13.36 1.06
C ALA A 470 23.81 14.36 -0.07
N ARG A 471 23.11 13.91 -1.11
CA ARG A 471 22.62 14.77 -2.20
C ARG A 471 21.47 15.69 -1.77
N ALA A 472 20.63 15.25 -0.82
CA ALA A 472 19.50 16.01 -0.30
C ALA A 472 19.92 17.15 0.63
N SER A 473 20.98 16.96 1.42
CA SER A 473 21.50 17.98 2.35
C SER A 473 22.05 19.25 1.66
N ARG A 474 22.19 19.27 0.33
CA ARG A 474 22.61 20.45 -0.44
C ARG A 474 21.45 21.29 -0.96
N ALA A 475 20.20 20.84 -0.82
CA ALA A 475 19.02 21.61 -1.18
C ALA A 475 18.44 22.30 0.07
N SER A 476 19.15 23.30 0.59
CA SER A 476 18.49 24.32 1.43
C SER A 476 18.13 25.51 0.53
N PRO A 477 16.97 26.18 0.73
CA PRO A 477 16.64 27.37 -0.04
C PRO A 477 17.69 28.44 0.28
N ALA A 478 18.36 28.95 -0.75
CA ALA A 478 19.13 30.17 -0.61
C ALA A 478 18.17 31.26 -0.14
N ASP A 479 18.54 31.87 0.99
CA ASP A 479 17.90 33.03 1.59
C ASP A 479 17.67 34.11 0.53
N GLY A 480 16.47 34.68 0.52
CA GLY A 480 16.05 35.65 -0.47
C GLY A 480 16.91 36.91 -0.39
N THR A 481 17.75 37.13 -1.39
CA THR A 481 18.34 38.45 -1.60
C THR A 481 17.28 39.37 -2.20
N ASP A 482 16.79 40.29 -1.36
CA ASP A 482 16.10 41.50 -1.76
C ASP A 482 16.89 42.20 -2.87
N ALA A 483 16.26 42.32 -4.04
CA ALA A 483 16.67 43.24 -5.08
C ALA A 483 15.88 44.54 -4.87
N GLN A 484 16.56 45.61 -4.47
CA GLN A 484 16.04 46.98 -4.61
C GLN A 484 17.14 47.88 -5.19
N PRO A 485 16.80 48.85 -6.07
CA PRO A 485 17.63 49.20 -7.21
C PRO A 485 18.64 50.32 -6.91
N ASP A 486 19.56 50.44 -7.88
CA ASP A 486 20.62 51.44 -7.97
C ASP A 486 20.16 52.88 -7.70
N GLY A 487 20.93 53.56 -6.85
CA GLY A 487 20.92 55.02 -6.68
C GLY A 487 22.26 55.47 -6.11
N GLY A 488 23.10 56.07 -6.96
CA GLY A 488 24.49 56.42 -6.66
C GLY A 488 24.70 57.58 -5.69
N GLY A 489 25.97 57.79 -5.31
CA GLY A 489 26.40 59.00 -4.62
C GLY A 489 27.68 58.84 -3.77
N HIS A 490 28.81 59.18 -4.39
CA HIS A 490 30.04 59.76 -3.83
C HIS A 490 30.46 59.61 -2.34
N ALA A 491 31.68 59.08 -2.22
CA ALA A 491 32.87 59.69 -1.60
C ALA A 491 33.14 59.62 -0.07
N HIS A 492 34.42 59.31 0.18
CA HIS A 492 35.32 59.71 1.27
C HIS A 492 35.44 58.87 2.57
N SER A 493 36.63 58.24 2.63
CA SER A 493 37.64 58.27 3.72
C SER A 493 37.38 57.59 5.06
N GLY A 494 38.29 56.65 5.37
CA GLY A 494 39.09 56.74 6.59
C GLY A 494 38.76 55.76 7.72
N GLY A 495 39.77 55.00 8.16
CA GLY A 495 39.86 54.54 9.55
C GLY A 495 39.85 53.02 9.79
N ARG A 496 41.04 52.41 9.81
CA ARG A 496 41.40 51.39 10.84
C ARG A 496 41.83 52.16 12.12
N PRO A 497 41.95 51.58 13.34
CA PRO A 497 42.22 50.15 13.64
C PRO A 497 41.66 49.58 14.99
N ARG A 498 42.08 48.34 15.27
CA ARG A 498 42.39 47.68 16.58
C ARG A 498 41.32 46.86 17.35
N ALA A 499 41.53 45.55 17.24
CA ALA A 499 41.80 44.56 18.29
C ALA A 499 41.57 44.92 19.78
N SER A 500 40.98 43.96 20.50
CA SER A 500 41.31 43.64 21.90
C SER A 500 41.06 42.16 22.17
N GLU A 501 42.12 41.46 22.55
CA GLU A 501 42.11 40.15 23.19
C GLU A 501 41.52 40.25 24.61
N CYS A 502 40.95 39.15 25.11
CA CYS A 502 41.09 38.80 26.52
C CYS A 502 41.16 37.28 26.70
N LEU A 503 42.18 36.88 27.44
CA LEU A 503 42.64 35.56 27.78
C LEU A 503 41.88 34.97 28.99
N ALA A 504 41.58 33.68 28.87
CA ALA A 504 41.96 32.57 29.77
C ALA A 504 41.42 32.42 31.21
N ILE A 505 41.57 31.15 31.64
CA ILE A 505 41.54 30.54 32.98
C ILE A 505 40.16 29.95 33.34
N GLY A 506 39.97 28.66 33.66
CA GLY A 506 40.87 27.53 33.84
C GLY A 506 40.23 26.47 34.76
N ARG A 507 40.44 25.18 34.43
CA ARG A 507 40.49 23.97 35.29
C ARG A 507 39.36 23.67 36.30
N ARG A 508 38.80 22.45 36.19
CA ARG A 508 39.25 21.28 36.98
C ARG A 508 38.59 19.97 36.54
N GLU A 509 39.43 18.94 36.43
CA GLU A 509 39.10 17.51 36.40
C GLU A 509 38.45 17.03 37.70
N LEU A 510 37.69 15.94 37.62
CA LEU A 510 37.89 14.78 38.49
C LEU A 510 37.27 13.54 37.83
N ALA A 511 38.09 12.48 37.81
CA ALA A 511 37.82 11.19 37.23
C ALA A 511 37.31 10.18 38.27
N ASP A 512 36.68 9.14 37.72
CA ASP A 512 36.75 7.73 38.12
C ASP A 512 36.08 7.28 39.43
N GLN A 513 35.15 6.33 39.29
CA GLN A 513 35.30 5.01 39.93
C GLN A 513 34.28 4.00 39.41
N ARG A 514 34.82 2.88 38.90
CA ARG A 514 34.18 1.58 38.69
C ARG A 514 33.94 0.87 40.02
N ARG A 515 32.84 0.10 40.16
CA ARG A 515 32.90 -1.33 40.58
C ARG A 515 31.57 -2.08 40.49
N CYS A 516 31.72 -3.38 40.22
CA CYS A 516 30.75 -4.46 40.08
C CYS A 516 30.33 -5.08 41.43
N SER A 517 29.14 -5.72 41.46
CA SER A 517 28.79 -7.01 42.11
C SER A 517 27.24 -7.13 42.13
N SER A 518 26.56 -8.03 41.40
CA SER A 518 26.35 -9.49 41.58
C SER A 518 25.55 -9.89 42.84
N GLY A 519 24.47 -10.69 42.64
CA GLY A 519 23.76 -11.50 43.65
C GLY A 519 22.26 -11.16 43.74
N THR A 520 21.36 -11.80 42.98
CA THR A 520 20.71 -13.12 43.20
C THR A 520 19.81 -13.18 44.43
N THR A 521 18.48 -13.32 44.20
CA THR A 521 17.63 -14.30 44.90
C THR A 521 16.43 -14.66 44.02
N ALA A 522 16.38 -15.94 43.65
CA ALA A 522 15.19 -16.64 43.18
C ALA A 522 14.40 -17.18 44.39
N ALA A 523 13.08 -17.25 44.25
CA ALA A 523 12.18 -18.15 44.99
C ALA A 523 11.08 -18.54 43.97
N ASP A 524 11.18 -19.72 43.36
CA ASP A 524 10.57 -20.99 43.78
C ASP A 524 9.03 -20.93 43.91
N ALA A 525 8.37 -21.45 42.88
CA ALA A 525 7.11 -22.17 43.01
C ALA A 525 7.10 -23.30 41.98
N SER A 526 7.27 -24.53 42.47
CA SER A 526 7.15 -25.76 41.69
C SER A 526 5.94 -26.57 42.15
N ARG A 527 5.40 -27.32 41.17
CA ARG A 527 4.52 -28.51 41.27
C ARG A 527 3.02 -28.28 41.44
N ASN A 528 2.29 -28.63 40.36
CA ASN A 528 1.53 -29.87 40.39
C ASN A 528 1.40 -30.48 38.98
N ALA A 529 1.74 -31.76 38.88
CA ALA A 529 1.62 -32.61 37.71
C ALA A 529 0.73 -33.81 38.08
N ALA A 530 -0.34 -34.02 37.31
CA ALA A 530 -1.07 -35.27 37.08
C ALA A 530 -2.03 -34.95 35.92
N GLY A 531 -2.20 -35.72 34.85
CA GLY A 531 -1.69 -37.01 34.44
C GLY A 531 -2.58 -37.46 33.28
N LYS A 532 -1.95 -37.72 32.12
CA LYS A 532 -2.35 -38.64 31.03
C LYS A 532 -3.84 -38.72 30.62
N GLN A 533 -4.11 -38.41 29.34
CA GLN A 533 -4.56 -39.47 28.42
C GLN A 533 -4.17 -39.16 26.97
N LEU A 534 -3.54 -40.17 26.37
CA LEU A 534 -3.09 -40.25 24.99
C LEU A 534 -4.28 -40.60 24.08
N TYR A 535 -4.50 -39.82 23.02
CA TYR A 535 -5.14 -40.34 21.81
C TYR A 535 -4.18 -40.17 20.62
N ARG A 536 -3.59 -41.31 20.28
CA ARG A 536 -2.83 -41.58 19.06
C ARG A 536 -3.85 -41.77 17.94
N TRP A 537 -3.82 -40.94 16.89
CA TRP A 537 -4.53 -41.20 15.64
C TRP A 537 -3.52 -41.62 14.58
N GLN A 538 -3.61 -42.87 14.12
CA GLN A 538 -2.92 -43.37 12.94
C GLN A 538 -3.76 -43.10 11.68
N PRO A 539 -3.12 -42.88 10.52
CA PRO A 539 -3.79 -42.56 9.27
C PRO A 539 -4.32 -43.83 8.59
N GLY A 540 -5.57 -43.79 8.13
CA GLY A 540 -6.20 -44.90 7.42
C GLY A 540 -7.25 -44.43 6.41
N SER A 541 -6.88 -44.50 5.14
CA SER A 541 -7.69 -44.78 3.94
C SER A 541 -9.04 -44.07 3.74
N GLY A 542 -9.07 -43.20 2.74
CA GLY A 542 -10.29 -42.65 2.12
C GLY A 542 -10.00 -42.05 0.74
N PHE A 543 -9.37 -42.81 -0.15
CA PHE A 543 -9.44 -42.56 -1.59
C PHE A 543 -10.84 -42.91 -2.05
N GLU A 544 -11.62 -41.91 -2.48
CA GLU A 544 -12.62 -41.94 -3.56
C GLU A 544 -13.60 -40.79 -3.33
N LEU A 545 -13.48 -39.73 -4.15
CA LEU A 545 -14.56 -38.90 -4.72
C LEU A 545 -13.98 -37.62 -5.35
N ALA A 546 -12.92 -37.77 -6.14
CA ALA A 546 -12.42 -36.76 -7.06
C ALA A 546 -12.54 -37.30 -8.50
N ALA A 547 -13.75 -37.66 -8.92
CA ALA A 547 -14.01 -38.19 -10.26
C ALA A 547 -15.45 -38.00 -10.75
N VAL A 548 -16.10 -36.87 -10.46
CA VAL A 548 -17.32 -36.44 -11.18
C VAL A 548 -17.26 -34.90 -11.25
N TRP A 549 -17.34 -34.34 -12.47
CA TRP A 549 -17.25 -32.92 -12.87
C TRP A 549 -16.06 -32.46 -13.73
N ARG A 550 -15.26 -33.38 -14.31
CA ARG A 550 -14.48 -33.12 -15.54
C ARG A 550 -14.91 -34.02 -16.71
N ARG A 551 -16.20 -33.96 -17.08
CA ARG A 551 -16.73 -34.46 -18.37
C ARG A 551 -17.96 -33.65 -18.78
N LYS A 552 -17.72 -32.48 -19.39
CA LYS A 552 -18.59 -31.81 -20.39
C LYS A 552 -17.90 -30.51 -20.80
N LEU A 553 -16.99 -30.59 -21.78
CA LEU A 553 -16.57 -29.52 -22.71
C LEU A 553 -15.34 -29.89 -23.57
N ALA A 554 -15.09 -31.18 -23.82
CA ALA A 554 -14.14 -31.64 -24.84
C ALA A 554 -14.86 -32.58 -25.82
N THR A 555 -15.79 -32.01 -26.59
CA THR A 555 -16.37 -32.66 -27.76
C THR A 555 -16.93 -31.57 -28.67
N ARG A 556 -16.08 -31.07 -29.57
CA ARG A 556 -16.35 -30.35 -30.84
C ARG A 556 -15.27 -29.31 -31.11
N SER A 557 -14.13 -29.79 -31.62
CA SER A 557 -13.30 -29.07 -32.61
C SER A 557 -12.06 -29.90 -32.85
N SER A 558 -12.14 -30.81 -33.83
CA SER A 558 -11.04 -31.44 -34.56
C SER A 558 -11.60 -32.55 -35.45
N ALA A 559 -12.42 -32.17 -36.44
CA ALA A 559 -12.84 -33.09 -37.49
C ALA A 559 -13.23 -32.28 -38.74
N PHE A 560 -12.27 -31.54 -39.30
CA PHE A 560 -12.42 -30.98 -40.64
C PHE A 560 -11.04 -30.70 -41.22
N PHE A 561 -10.38 -31.73 -41.75
CA PHE A 561 -9.48 -31.68 -42.91
C PHE A 561 -8.88 -33.07 -43.14
N ALA A 562 -9.46 -33.82 -44.08
CA ALA A 562 -8.74 -34.50 -45.17
C ALA A 562 -9.60 -35.56 -45.88
N ARG A 563 -9.97 -35.19 -47.11
CA ARG A 563 -10.11 -36.04 -48.32
C ARG A 563 -11.19 -37.14 -48.34
N ARG A 564 -12.20 -36.91 -49.19
CA ARG A 564 -12.50 -37.84 -50.29
C ARG A 564 -12.99 -37.09 -51.54
N ASN A 565 -12.16 -37.17 -52.58
CA ASN A 565 -12.59 -37.06 -53.97
C ASN A 565 -13.56 -38.20 -54.31
N ILE A 566 -14.27 -38.00 -55.44
CA ILE A 566 -14.81 -38.97 -56.41
C ILE A 566 -16.35 -38.95 -56.50
N THR A 567 -16.81 -38.29 -57.60
CA THR A 567 -17.98 -38.53 -58.47
C THR A 567 -19.32 -38.91 -57.81
N ARG A 568 -20.44 -38.26 -58.12
CA ARG A 568 -21.03 -38.08 -59.46
C ARG A 568 -22.19 -37.09 -59.36
#